data_AF-A0A329KKT5-F1
#
_entry.id   AF-A0A329KKT5-F1
#
_cell.length_a   1.000
_cell.length_b   1.000
_cell.length_c   1.000
_cell.angle_alpha   90.00
_cell.angle_beta   90.00
_cell.angle_gamma   90.00
#
_symmetry.space_group_name_H-M   'P 1'
#
loop_
_entity.id
_entity.type
_entity.pdbx_description
1 polymer ?
#
loop_
_entity_poly.entity_id
_entity_poly.type
_entity_poly.pdbx_seq_one_letter_code
_entity_poly.pdbx_strand_id
1 'polypeptide(L)'
;MSLHSHIERNAMPTNPRLRTMAVLAALAIAASSAPQAMLPRAQAHPGQHTVVYRILGGGDVFSVIPDPGTPVYPASTTTWVSVPWSQTVQVTGSPYLALNYTDKTGGPHDCAIQVDGQPVPLTEHTTGRCAYQIPGAAQ
;
A
#
# COMPACT_ATOMS: atom_id res chain seq x y z
N MET A 1 -25.64 3.28 -55.66
CA MET A 1 -26.93 3.08 -54.97
C MET A 1 -27.00 4.10 -53.84
N SER A 2 -27.93 5.05 -53.94
CA SER A 2 -28.21 6.09 -52.94
C SER A 2 -29.21 5.58 -51.89
N LEU A 3 -29.10 6.10 -50.65
CA LEU A 3 -30.12 6.64 -49.72
C LEU A 3 -29.62 6.47 -48.26
N HIS A 4 -29.37 7.56 -47.50
CA HIS A 4 -30.23 8.16 -46.44
C HIS A 4 -30.57 7.20 -45.27
N SER A 5 -30.69 7.54 -43.98
CA SER A 5 -30.41 8.67 -43.07
C SER A 5 -31.00 8.24 -41.69
N HIS A 6 -30.97 9.10 -40.67
CA HIS A 6 -31.57 9.02 -39.31
C HIS A 6 -30.81 8.20 -38.24
N ILE A 7 -30.17 8.79 -37.21
CA ILE A 7 -30.60 9.71 -36.12
C ILE A 7 -31.65 9.07 -35.20
N GLU A 8 -31.24 8.70 -33.98
CA GLU A 8 -32.04 8.96 -32.78
C GLU A 8 -31.14 9.45 -31.62
N ARG A 9 -31.49 10.65 -31.16
CA ARG A 9 -31.02 11.31 -29.94
C ARG A 9 -31.96 10.88 -28.83
N ASN A 10 -31.48 10.19 -27.80
CA ASN A 10 -32.27 10.01 -26.60
C ASN A 10 -32.08 11.20 -25.66
N ALA A 11 -33.11 12.05 -25.65
CA ALA A 11 -33.29 13.17 -24.76
C ALA A 11 -33.69 12.73 -23.34
N MET A 12 -33.25 13.49 -22.35
CA MET A 12 -33.80 13.50 -20.99
C MET A 12 -35.30 13.80 -20.98
N PRO A 13 -36.06 13.25 -20.03
CA PRO A 13 -37.27 13.88 -19.53
C PRO A 13 -36.99 14.73 -18.27
N THR A 14 -37.41 15.99 -18.38
CA THR A 14 -37.54 17.01 -17.34
C THR A 14 -38.87 16.93 -16.58
N ASN A 15 -38.80 17.12 -15.25
CA ASN A 15 -39.80 17.73 -14.33
C ASN A 15 -41.13 16.99 -14.06
N PRO A 16 -41.82 17.17 -12.89
CA PRO A 16 -42.11 18.49 -12.31
C PRO A 16 -42.03 18.64 -10.77
N ARG A 17 -41.95 19.92 -10.38
CA ARG A 17 -42.14 20.47 -9.04
C ARG A 17 -43.51 20.09 -8.46
N LEU A 18 -43.53 19.69 -7.18
CA LEU A 18 -44.71 19.82 -6.33
C LEU A 18 -44.31 20.46 -4.98
N ARG A 19 -44.96 21.59 -4.69
CA ARG A 19 -45.05 22.25 -3.38
C ARG A 19 -45.70 21.24 -2.40
N THR A 20 -45.46 21.21 -1.10
CA THR A 20 -45.97 22.18 -0.11
C THR A 20 -45.60 21.71 1.32
N MET A 21 -45.59 22.67 2.25
CA MET A 21 -45.83 22.56 3.70
C MET A 21 -44.71 22.12 4.64
N ALA A 22 -44.32 23.09 5.46
CA ALA A 22 -43.56 22.98 6.69
C ALA A 22 -44.32 22.20 7.78
N VAL A 23 -43.58 21.44 8.59
CA VAL A 23 -43.86 21.27 10.02
C VAL A 23 -42.52 21.33 10.75
N LEU A 24 -42.33 22.41 11.50
CA LEU A 24 -41.28 22.51 12.51
C LEU A 24 -41.61 21.54 13.65
N ALA A 25 -40.87 20.46 13.76
CA ALA A 25 -40.80 19.66 14.99
C ALA A 25 -39.38 19.83 15.56
N ALA A 26 -39.25 20.69 16.56
CA ALA A 26 -38.04 20.80 17.35
C ALA A 26 -37.90 19.51 18.19
N LEU A 27 -37.17 18.52 17.67
CA LEU A 27 -36.69 17.42 18.50
C LEU A 27 -35.54 17.94 19.36
N ALA A 28 -35.80 18.06 20.66
CA ALA A 28 -34.76 18.20 21.66
C ALA A 28 -33.86 16.96 21.61
N ILE A 29 -32.68 17.12 21.03
CA ILE A 29 -31.62 16.10 21.09
C ILE A 29 -31.08 16.15 22.52
N ALA A 30 -31.57 15.25 23.37
CA ALA A 30 -30.88 14.95 24.62
C ALA A 30 -29.52 14.36 24.24
N ALA A 31 -28.48 15.19 24.26
CA ALA A 31 -27.10 14.77 24.10
C ALA A 31 -26.73 13.93 25.33
N SER A 32 -26.96 12.63 25.26
CA SER A 32 -26.33 11.66 26.14
C SER A 32 -24.83 11.69 25.85
N SER A 33 -24.11 12.53 26.60
CA SER A 33 -22.66 12.50 26.67
C SER A 33 -22.23 11.21 27.38
N ALA A 34 -22.29 10.09 26.67
CA ALA A 34 -21.60 8.89 27.11
C ALA A 34 -20.09 9.23 27.12
N PRO A 35 -19.39 9.06 28.25
CA PRO A 35 -17.94 9.12 28.21
C PRO A 35 -17.48 8.06 27.21
N GLN A 36 -16.83 8.50 26.14
CA GLN A 36 -16.19 7.58 25.21
C GLN A 36 -15.14 6.84 26.04
N ALA A 37 -15.42 5.59 26.37
CA ALA A 37 -14.42 4.69 26.92
C ALA A 37 -13.29 4.64 25.87
N MET A 38 -12.20 5.36 26.15
CA MET A 38 -10.99 5.27 25.35
C MET A 38 -10.60 3.80 25.36
N LEU A 39 -10.81 3.12 24.23
CA LEU A 39 -10.25 1.80 24.00
C LEU A 39 -8.75 1.91 24.29
N PRO A 40 -8.15 0.97 25.03
CA PRO A 40 -6.71 0.93 25.20
C PRO A 40 -6.07 1.01 23.81
N ARG A 41 -5.21 2.02 23.58
CA ARG A 41 -4.35 2.01 22.40
C ARG A 41 -3.58 0.69 22.47
N ALA A 42 -3.69 -0.14 21.43
CA ALA A 42 -2.86 -1.31 21.29
C ALA A 42 -1.41 -0.88 21.55
N GLN A 43 -0.82 -1.37 22.65
CA GLN A 43 0.57 -1.07 22.97
C GLN A 43 1.41 -1.66 21.83
N ALA A 44 2.15 -0.79 21.12
CA ALA A 44 3.20 -1.25 20.23
C ALA A 44 4.12 -2.15 21.08
N HIS A 45 4.27 -3.41 20.68
CA HIS A 45 5.16 -4.31 21.41
C HIS A 45 6.57 -3.73 21.37
N PRO A 46 7.29 -3.64 22.51
CA PRO A 46 8.66 -3.16 22.52
C PRO A 46 9.50 -3.93 21.50
N GLY A 47 10.17 -3.20 20.60
CA GLY A 47 10.99 -3.79 19.53
C GLY A 47 10.20 -4.32 18.33
N GLN A 48 8.89 -4.01 18.20
CA GLN A 48 8.17 -4.24 16.94
C GLN A 48 8.48 -3.13 15.94
N HIS A 49 8.80 -3.52 14.71
CA HIS A 49 9.11 -2.60 13.62
C HIS A 49 8.21 -2.87 12.41
N THR A 50 7.74 -1.81 11.77
CA THR A 50 7.08 -1.87 10.46
C THR A 50 8.12 -1.71 9.37
N VAL A 51 8.35 -2.74 8.57
CA VAL A 51 9.33 -2.74 7.48
C VAL A 51 8.62 -2.64 6.14
N VAL A 52 9.06 -1.73 5.28
CA VAL A 52 8.60 -1.63 3.89
C VAL A 52 9.76 -1.92 2.96
N TYR A 53 9.64 -3.00 2.20
CA TYR A 53 10.53 -3.33 1.09
C TYR A 53 10.02 -2.70 -0.19
N ARG A 54 10.92 -2.16 -1.02
CA ARG A 54 10.56 -1.57 -2.32
C ARG A 54 11.56 -1.98 -3.40
N ILE A 55 11.03 -2.25 -4.58
CA ILE A 55 11.78 -2.24 -5.84
C ILE A 55 11.30 -1.02 -6.61
N LEU A 56 12.24 -0.17 -7.01
CA LEU A 56 12.03 1.12 -7.67
C LEU A 56 12.42 1.01 -9.16
N GLY A 57 12.04 2.03 -9.94
CA GLY A 57 12.25 2.05 -11.39
C GLY A 57 11.01 1.61 -12.16
N GLY A 58 11.22 1.00 -13.33
CA GLY A 58 10.14 0.47 -14.18
C GLY A 58 10.52 -0.88 -14.79
N GLY A 59 9.58 -1.49 -15.52
CA GLY A 59 9.76 -2.82 -16.10
C GLY A 59 9.29 -3.92 -15.15
N ASP A 60 9.79 -5.14 -15.37
CA ASP A 60 9.39 -6.33 -14.62
C ASP A 60 10.62 -7.05 -14.04
N VAL A 61 10.46 -7.57 -12.82
CA VAL A 61 11.45 -8.40 -12.13
C VAL A 61 10.86 -9.79 -11.84
N PHE A 62 11.70 -10.74 -11.43
CA PHE A 62 11.24 -12.04 -10.93
C PHE A 62 11.99 -12.43 -9.65
N SER A 63 11.56 -13.51 -8.98
CA SER A 63 12.18 -13.98 -7.72
C SER A 63 12.24 -12.92 -6.60
N VAL A 64 11.16 -12.14 -6.43
CA VAL A 64 11.10 -11.11 -5.38
C VAL A 64 10.93 -11.75 -4.00
N ILE A 65 11.98 -11.67 -3.19
CA ILE A 65 12.11 -12.34 -1.89
C ILE A 65 12.49 -11.30 -0.83
N PRO A 66 11.50 -10.74 -0.11
CA PRO A 66 11.72 -10.04 1.14
C PRO A 66 11.97 -11.03 2.27
N ASP A 67 12.98 -10.78 3.09
CA ASP A 67 13.34 -11.58 4.25
C ASP A 67 13.52 -10.68 5.49
N PRO A 68 12.68 -10.83 6.53
CA PRO A 68 11.49 -11.68 6.58
C PRO A 68 10.37 -11.15 5.69
N GLY A 69 9.54 -12.05 5.16
CA GLY A 69 8.40 -11.71 4.33
C GLY A 69 7.88 -12.92 3.56
N THR A 70 6.78 -12.73 2.82
CA THR A 70 6.26 -13.77 1.93
C THR A 70 6.86 -13.54 0.53
N PRO A 71 7.65 -14.48 -0.01
CA PRO A 71 8.14 -14.40 -1.38
C PRO A 71 6.98 -14.31 -2.38
N VAL A 72 7.13 -13.49 -3.42
CA VAL A 72 6.10 -13.38 -4.46
C VAL A 72 6.05 -14.64 -5.33
N TYR A 73 7.20 -15.32 -5.50
CA TYR A 73 7.36 -16.68 -6.06
C TYR A 73 8.70 -17.30 -5.58
N PRO A 74 8.89 -18.64 -5.64
CA PRO A 74 10.18 -19.26 -5.38
C PRO A 74 11.28 -18.76 -6.33
N ALA A 75 12.53 -18.76 -5.85
CA ALA A 75 13.70 -18.19 -6.54
C ALA A 75 13.97 -18.75 -7.96
N SER A 76 13.40 -19.90 -8.31
CA SER A 76 13.55 -20.57 -9.61
C SER A 76 12.47 -20.21 -10.64
N THR A 77 11.52 -19.34 -10.31
CA THR A 77 10.35 -19.04 -11.16
C THR A 77 10.56 -17.74 -11.93
N THR A 78 10.31 -17.75 -13.24
CA THR A 78 10.43 -16.57 -14.12
C THR A 78 9.11 -15.81 -14.29
N THR A 79 8.17 -15.99 -13.37
CA THR A 79 6.91 -15.24 -13.34
C THR A 79 7.19 -13.78 -12.99
N TRP A 80 6.64 -12.88 -13.80
CA TRP A 80 6.92 -11.45 -13.75
C TRP A 80 6.16 -10.74 -12.62
N VAL A 81 6.85 -9.81 -11.98
CA VAL A 81 6.31 -8.83 -11.04
C VAL A 81 6.62 -7.44 -11.58
N SER A 82 5.59 -6.66 -11.88
CA SER A 82 5.77 -5.31 -12.38
C SER A 82 6.28 -4.37 -11.29
N VAL A 83 7.20 -3.49 -11.69
CA VAL A 83 7.83 -2.45 -10.85
C VAL A 83 7.16 -1.09 -11.15
N PRO A 84 6.93 -0.22 -10.16
CA PRO A 84 7.35 -0.32 -8.75
C PRO A 84 6.60 -1.40 -7.97
N TRP A 85 7.33 -2.09 -7.10
CA TRP A 85 6.78 -3.12 -6.21
C TRP A 85 7.08 -2.76 -4.76
N SER A 86 6.17 -3.12 -3.85
CA SER A 86 6.42 -3.00 -2.41
C SER A 86 5.69 -4.06 -1.59
N GLN A 87 6.27 -4.43 -0.45
CA GLN A 87 5.61 -5.22 0.59
C GLN A 87 5.89 -4.62 1.96
N THR A 88 4.87 -4.63 2.83
CA THR A 88 4.99 -4.23 4.23
C THR A 88 4.92 -5.46 5.12
N VAL A 89 5.83 -5.57 6.08
CA VAL A 89 5.87 -6.64 7.07
C VAL A 89 6.05 -6.09 8.48
N GLN A 90 5.68 -6.88 9.48
CA GLN A 90 5.96 -6.60 10.88
C GLN A 90 7.08 -7.52 11.34
N VAL A 91 8.11 -6.97 11.97
CA VAL A 91 9.22 -7.73 12.54
C VAL A 91 9.40 -7.39 14.01
N THR A 92 10.11 -8.23 14.76
CA THR A 92 10.42 -8.00 16.17
C THR A 92 11.92 -8.08 16.42
N GLY A 93 12.39 -7.29 17.38
CA GLY A 93 13.80 -7.24 17.78
C GLY A 93 14.67 -6.56 16.72
N SER A 94 15.88 -7.09 16.54
CA SER A 94 16.92 -6.52 15.68
C SER A 94 17.32 -7.50 14.57
N PRO A 95 16.40 -7.88 13.66
CA PRO A 95 16.71 -8.82 12.59
C PRO A 95 17.57 -8.17 11.49
N TYR A 96 18.25 -9.04 10.75
CA TYR A 96 18.77 -8.72 9.44
C TYR A 96 17.60 -8.70 8.44
N LEU A 97 17.53 -7.66 7.62
CA LEU A 97 16.53 -7.46 6.59
C LEU A 97 17.21 -7.57 5.23
N ALA A 98 16.61 -8.34 4.31
CA ALA A 98 17.09 -8.43 2.94
C ALA A 98 15.94 -8.40 1.94
N LEU A 99 16.16 -7.76 0.80
CA LEU A 99 15.32 -7.86 -0.37
C LEU A 99 16.17 -8.34 -1.53
N ASN A 100 15.82 -9.51 -2.07
CA ASN A 100 16.44 -10.07 -3.27
C ASN A 100 15.43 -10.04 -4.42
N TYR A 101 15.90 -9.75 -5.63
CA TYR A 101 15.13 -9.83 -6.86
C TYR A 101 16.08 -10.08 -8.04
N THR A 102 15.56 -10.68 -9.11
CA THR A 102 16.34 -10.89 -10.33
C THR A 102 15.89 -9.93 -11.42
N ASP A 103 16.84 -9.18 -11.96
CA ASP A 103 16.66 -8.37 -13.17
C ASP A 103 16.88 -9.26 -14.41
N LYS A 104 15.88 -9.31 -15.30
CA LYS A 104 16.02 -10.01 -16.59
C LYS A 104 16.53 -9.09 -17.70
N THR A 105 16.16 -7.82 -17.66
CA THR A 105 16.24 -6.93 -18.84
C THR A 105 17.32 -5.87 -18.73
N GLY A 106 18.07 -5.81 -17.62
CA GLY A 106 19.08 -4.78 -17.41
C GLY A 106 18.44 -3.40 -17.21
N GLY A 107 17.24 -3.36 -16.63
CA GLY A 107 16.52 -2.10 -16.39
C GLY A 107 17.18 -1.30 -15.27
N PRO A 108 16.92 0.02 -15.17
CA PRO A 108 17.33 0.79 -14.00
C PRO A 108 16.44 0.38 -12.81
N HIS A 109 16.75 -0.76 -12.21
CA HIS A 109 16.15 -1.23 -10.99
C HIS A 109 16.97 -0.76 -9.81
N ASP A 110 16.28 -0.25 -8.82
CA ASP A 110 16.86 0.10 -7.54
C ASP A 110 16.01 -0.54 -6.43
N CYS A 111 16.54 -0.62 -5.21
CA CYS A 111 15.80 -1.12 -4.07
C CYS A 111 15.96 -0.22 -2.86
N ALA A 112 14.94 -0.24 -2.00
CA ALA A 112 14.94 0.51 -0.75
C ALA A 112 14.27 -0.28 0.37
N ILE A 113 14.75 -0.04 1.59
CA ILE A 113 14.15 -0.53 2.82
C ILE A 113 13.76 0.69 3.65
N GLN A 114 12.56 0.66 4.22
CA GLN A 114 12.14 1.62 5.25
C GLN A 114 11.80 0.85 6.53
N VAL A 115 12.20 1.40 7.67
CA VAL A 115 11.87 0.88 9.00
C VAL A 115 11.14 1.99 9.74
N ASP A 116 9.94 1.69 10.24
CA ASP A 116 9.07 2.63 10.97
C ASP A 116 8.81 3.94 10.19
N GLY A 117 8.66 3.81 8.88
CA GLY A 117 8.42 4.92 7.96
C GLY A 117 9.67 5.72 7.58
N GLN A 118 10.85 5.36 8.08
CA GLN A 118 12.11 6.04 7.77
C GLN A 118 12.97 5.22 6.80
N PRO A 119 13.57 5.84 5.76
CA PRO A 119 14.59 5.16 4.97
C PRO A 119 15.81 4.84 5.83
N VAL A 120 16.40 3.67 5.62
CA VAL A 120 17.56 3.21 6.39
C VAL A 120 18.84 3.20 5.56
N PRO A 121 20.02 3.39 6.19
CA PRO A 121 21.29 3.27 5.48
C PRO A 121 21.56 1.80 5.17
N LEU A 122 21.43 1.43 3.90
CA LEU A 122 21.60 0.04 3.47
C LEU A 122 23.03 -0.44 3.77
N THR A 123 23.13 -1.60 4.42
CA THR A 123 24.41 -2.30 4.65
C THR A 123 24.92 -2.99 3.38
N GLU A 124 24.00 -3.27 2.47
CA GLU A 124 24.31 -3.74 1.12
C GLU A 124 23.35 -3.11 0.12
N HIS A 125 23.88 -2.66 -1.00
CA HIS A 125 23.12 -2.03 -2.07
C HIS A 125 23.77 -2.37 -3.41
N THR A 126 23.26 -3.43 -4.04
CA THR A 126 23.74 -3.92 -5.33
C THR A 126 22.55 -4.20 -6.24
N THR A 127 22.78 -4.35 -7.54
CA THR A 127 21.72 -4.75 -8.47
C THR A 127 21.13 -6.08 -8.03
N GLY A 128 19.81 -6.12 -7.86
CA GLY A 128 19.09 -7.31 -7.41
C GLY A 128 19.08 -7.51 -5.89
N ARG A 129 19.76 -6.67 -5.09
CA ARG A 129 19.82 -6.86 -3.65
C ARG A 129 20.02 -5.58 -2.83
N CYS A 130 19.16 -5.42 -1.82
CA CYS A 130 19.35 -4.46 -0.74
C CYS A 130 19.25 -5.16 0.61
N ALA A 131 20.04 -4.72 1.58
CA ALA A 131 19.96 -5.25 2.94
C ALA A 131 20.24 -4.19 4.01
N TYR A 132 19.72 -4.45 5.21
CA TYR A 132 19.91 -3.61 6.38
C TYR A 132 19.86 -4.44 7.66
N GLN A 133 20.68 -4.09 8.66
CA GLN A 133 20.60 -4.64 10.00
C GLN A 133 19.90 -3.63 10.91
N ILE A 134 18.74 -3.99 11.48
CA ILE A 134 18.13 -3.18 12.54
C ILE A 134 19.10 -3.17 13.73
N PRO A 135 19.54 -2.00 14.24
CA PRO A 135 20.43 -1.95 15.38
C PRO A 135 19.84 -2.62 16.63
N GLY A 136 20.71 -3.23 17.44
CA GLY A 136 20.36 -3.65 18.79
C GLY A 136 20.03 -2.45 19.68
N ALA A 137 19.26 -2.68 20.75
CA ALA A 137 19.18 -1.69 21.83
C ALA A 137 20.59 -1.42 22.36
N ALA A 138 20.96 -0.14 22.48
CA ALA A 138 22.19 0.24 23.16
C ALA A 138 22.11 -0.25 24.61
N GLN A 139 23.14 -0.97 25.05
CA GLN A 139 23.26 -1.49 26.40
C GLN A 139 23.63 -0.39 27.39
#